data_AF-A0A6H2CW72-F1
#
_entry.id   AF-A0A6H2CW72-F1
#
_cell.length_a   1.000
_cell.length_b   1.000
_cell.length_c   1.000
_cell.angle_alpha   90.00
_cell.angle_beta   90.00
_cell.angle_gamma   90.00
#
_symmetry.space_group_name_H-M   'P 1'
#
loop_
_entity.id
_entity.type
_entity.pdbx_description
1 polymer ?
#
loop_
_entity_poly.entity_id
_entity_poly.type
_entity_poly.pdbx_seq_one_letter_code
_entity_poly.pdbx_strand_id
1 'polypeptide(L)'
;MLKKICLTFVFVCLFATLSMAGMQSPMDRVKEGADKLIKILSDPDMQDPAKHDAAIHRLRVTAEEYIDFRLTTMYAVGKQWLKMSPQMQNDLTEAFIQLLERTYLKRIPAYGGQQVDYKQELVSGKKAKVFTEIIDKDKKISVEFRLRNTGKQWMIYDVVAEGVSLVSNYRTQFAQILGDGTPEDLLKLIQERVEKLDKGEDTTPDDNIKG
;
A
#
# COMPACT_ATOMS: atom_id res chain seq x y z
N MET A 1 46.25 25.98 59.44
CA MET A 1 46.36 25.29 58.13
C MET A 1 45.00 24.69 57.80
N LEU A 2 44.46 25.04 56.62
CA LEU A 2 43.54 24.28 55.74
C LEU A 2 42.60 23.23 56.39
N LYS A 3 41.26 23.29 56.29
CA LYS A 3 40.46 23.26 55.04
C LYS A 3 39.01 23.75 55.26
N LYS A 4 38.60 24.69 54.41
CA LYS A 4 37.21 24.87 53.93
C LYS A 4 36.84 23.71 52.99
N ILE A 5 35.54 23.43 52.82
CA ILE A 5 34.81 23.29 51.53
C ILE A 5 33.67 22.25 51.57
N CYS A 6 32.46 22.79 51.34
CA CYS A 6 31.30 22.29 50.61
C CYS A 6 30.67 20.91 50.91
N LEU A 7 29.53 20.99 51.60
CA LEU A 7 28.20 20.75 51.02
C LEU A 7 28.24 20.18 49.58
N THR A 8 27.95 18.89 49.39
CA THR A 8 27.53 18.41 48.07
C THR A 8 26.34 17.47 48.22
N PHE A 9 25.17 18.06 48.02
CA PHE A 9 23.88 17.41 47.82
C PHE A 9 24.02 16.50 46.58
N VAL A 10 23.95 15.18 46.76
CA VAL A 10 23.97 14.22 45.66
C VAL A 10 22.59 14.25 45.00
N PHE A 11 22.40 15.19 44.09
CA PHE A 11 21.28 15.23 43.16
C PHE A 11 21.67 14.40 41.94
N VAL A 12 21.40 13.09 41.98
CA VAL A 12 21.48 12.23 40.80
C VAL A 12 20.36 12.65 39.86
N CYS A 13 20.65 13.55 38.93
CA CYS A 13 19.82 13.78 37.76
C CYS A 13 19.85 12.50 36.92
N LEU A 14 18.90 11.61 37.17
CA LEU A 14 18.52 10.56 36.25
C LEU A 14 17.91 11.25 35.02
N PHE A 15 18.76 11.62 34.06
CA PHE A 15 18.29 11.96 32.72
C PHE A 15 17.74 10.67 32.12
N ALA A 16 16.46 10.40 32.38
CA ALA A 16 15.68 9.51 31.55
C ALA A 16 15.71 10.14 30.15
N THR A 17 16.57 9.62 29.28
CA THR A 17 16.41 9.80 27.85
C THR A 17 15.06 9.17 27.52
N LEU A 18 14.00 9.96 27.52
CA LEU A 18 12.85 9.63 26.71
C LEU A 18 13.41 9.57 25.29
N SER A 19 13.72 8.37 24.83
CA SER A 19 13.71 8.10 23.40
C SER A 19 12.32 8.48 22.95
N MET A 20 12.17 9.72 22.47
CA MET A 20 11.09 10.02 21.57
C MET A 20 11.39 9.10 20.39
N ALA A 21 10.77 7.93 20.39
CA ALA A 21 10.74 7.07 19.22
C ALA A 21 10.08 7.92 18.15
N GLY A 22 10.92 8.63 17.38
CA GLY A 22 10.49 9.40 16.24
C GLY A 22 9.74 8.43 15.34
N MET A 23 8.61 8.89 14.79
CA MET A 23 7.89 8.10 13.81
C MET A 23 8.86 7.67 12.71
N GLN A 24 8.88 6.38 12.40
CA GLN A 24 9.68 5.78 11.33
C GLN A 24 9.56 6.62 10.04
N SER A 25 10.66 6.75 9.29
CA SER A 25 10.65 7.50 8.03
C SER A 25 9.70 6.85 7.00
N PRO A 26 9.14 7.60 6.04
CA PRO A 26 8.40 7.02 4.94
C PRO A 26 9.17 5.93 4.19
N MET A 27 10.46 6.14 3.92
CA MET A 27 11.32 5.17 3.24
C MET A 27 11.47 3.89 4.04
N ASP A 28 11.76 3.99 5.33
CA ASP A 28 11.87 2.81 6.20
C ASP A 28 10.54 2.05 6.25
N ARG A 29 9.41 2.77 6.24
CA ARG A 29 8.08 2.15 6.24
C ARG A 29 7.79 1.38 4.96
N VAL A 30 8.15 1.94 3.79
CA VAL A 30 8.04 1.24 2.51
C VAL A 30 8.97 0.03 2.50
N LYS A 31 10.21 0.19 2.97
CA LYS A 31 11.20 -0.88 3.03
C LYS A 31 10.72 -2.06 3.89
N GLU A 32 10.23 -1.77 5.09
CA GLU A 32 9.69 -2.78 6.00
C GLU A 32 8.54 -3.57 5.36
N GLY A 33 7.61 -2.87 4.70
CA GLY A 33 6.50 -3.52 4.00
C GLY A 33 6.95 -4.39 2.83
N ALA A 34 7.87 -3.88 2.01
CA ALA A 34 8.45 -4.63 0.90
C ALA A 34 9.19 -5.88 1.38
N ASP A 35 10.01 -5.76 2.44
CA ASP A 35 10.76 -6.88 3.01
C ASP A 35 9.82 -7.96 3.55
N LYS A 36 8.70 -7.58 4.21
CA LYS A 36 7.67 -8.54 4.66
C LYS A 36 7.00 -9.25 3.48
N LEU A 37 6.62 -8.51 2.43
CA LEU A 37 5.98 -9.10 1.26
C LEU A 37 6.95 -10.01 0.49
N ILE A 38 8.20 -9.60 0.29
CA ILE A 38 9.26 -10.43 -0.34
C ILE A 38 9.45 -11.74 0.43
N LYS A 39 9.43 -11.69 1.77
CA LYS A 39 9.52 -12.90 2.59
C LYS A 39 8.38 -13.88 2.32
N ILE A 40 7.15 -13.39 2.15
CA ILE A 40 6.00 -14.23 1.80
C ILE A 40 6.12 -14.73 0.36
N LEU A 41 6.53 -13.88 -0.58
CA LEU A 41 6.74 -14.26 -1.99
C LEU A 41 7.85 -15.29 -2.19
N SER A 42 8.78 -15.39 -1.22
CA SER A 42 9.86 -16.38 -1.20
C SER A 42 9.47 -17.69 -0.51
N ASP A 43 8.27 -17.76 0.08
CA ASP A 43 7.77 -18.96 0.75
C ASP A 43 7.47 -20.06 -0.28
N PRO A 44 7.93 -21.31 -0.09
CA PRO A 44 7.57 -22.44 -0.95
C PRO A 44 6.06 -22.61 -1.18
N ASP A 45 5.23 -22.19 -0.22
CA ASP A 45 3.76 -22.21 -0.35
C ASP A 45 3.26 -21.41 -1.56
N MET A 46 3.99 -20.40 -2.04
CA MET A 46 3.62 -19.64 -3.25
C MET A 46 3.60 -20.51 -4.51
N GLN A 47 4.39 -21.60 -4.52
CA GLN A 47 4.51 -22.52 -5.65
C GLN A 47 3.65 -23.79 -5.47
N ASP A 48 3.06 -23.99 -4.30
CA ASP A 48 2.18 -25.12 -4.01
C ASP A 48 0.73 -24.76 -4.36
N PRO A 49 0.11 -25.36 -5.40
CA PRO A 49 -1.26 -25.03 -5.80
C PRO A 49 -2.30 -25.23 -4.68
N ALA A 50 -2.07 -26.16 -3.76
CA ALA A 50 -3.00 -26.42 -2.65
C ALA A 50 -2.93 -25.35 -1.55
N LYS A 51 -1.86 -24.54 -1.52
CA LYS A 51 -1.62 -23.52 -0.50
C LYS A 51 -1.54 -22.11 -1.06
N HIS A 52 -1.55 -21.96 -2.38
CA HIS A 52 -1.39 -20.69 -3.06
C HIS A 52 -2.42 -19.65 -2.58
N ASP A 53 -3.70 -20.00 -2.50
CA ASP A 53 -4.75 -19.08 -2.01
C ASP A 53 -4.50 -18.62 -0.56
N ALA A 54 -3.99 -19.51 0.30
CA ALA A 54 -3.63 -19.15 1.66
C ALA A 54 -2.40 -18.21 1.69
N ALA A 55 -1.44 -18.38 0.78
CA ALA A 55 -0.30 -17.47 0.63
C ALA A 55 -0.74 -16.09 0.09
N ILE A 56 -1.65 -16.04 -0.88
CA ILE A 56 -2.26 -14.80 -1.38
C ILE A 56 -3.01 -14.08 -0.26
N HIS A 57 -3.76 -14.80 0.58
CA HIS A 57 -4.40 -14.22 1.75
C HIS A 57 -3.38 -13.59 2.72
N ARG A 58 -2.23 -14.25 2.97
CA ARG A 58 -1.15 -13.67 3.80
C ARG A 58 -0.59 -12.38 3.19
N LEU A 59 -0.40 -12.34 1.86
CA LEU A 59 0.05 -11.13 1.15
C LEU A 59 -0.96 -9.98 1.34
N ARG A 60 -2.25 -10.25 1.17
CA ARG A 60 -3.32 -9.27 1.37
C ARG A 60 -3.31 -8.70 2.79
N VAL A 61 -3.38 -9.56 3.80
CA VAL A 61 -3.40 -9.14 5.22
C VAL A 61 -2.15 -8.32 5.55
N THR A 62 -0.99 -8.73 5.04
CA THR A 62 0.26 -7.96 5.21
C THR A 62 0.17 -6.61 4.53
N ALA A 63 -0.34 -6.54 3.29
CA ALA A 63 -0.49 -5.28 2.56
C ALA A 63 -1.43 -4.29 3.28
N GLU A 64 -2.49 -4.77 3.93
CA GLU A 64 -3.42 -3.95 4.73
C GLU A 64 -2.72 -3.23 5.91
N GLU A 65 -1.57 -3.72 6.39
CA GLU A 65 -0.77 -3.02 7.42
C GLU A 65 -0.03 -1.78 6.88
N TYR A 66 0.22 -1.72 5.57
CA TYR A 66 1.05 -0.69 4.93
C TYR A 66 0.27 0.20 3.95
N ILE A 67 -0.88 -0.27 3.46
CA ILE A 67 -1.72 0.42 2.48
C ILE A 67 -3.02 0.89 3.14
N ASP A 68 -3.33 2.18 2.98
CA ASP A 68 -4.61 2.77 3.36
C ASP A 68 -5.62 2.57 2.23
N PHE A 69 -6.13 1.34 2.09
CA PHE A 69 -7.05 0.99 1.00
C PHE A 69 -8.30 1.87 0.98
N ARG A 70 -8.80 2.32 2.14
CA ARG A 70 -9.94 3.24 2.17
C ARG A 70 -9.60 4.60 1.54
N LEU A 71 -8.40 5.14 1.78
CA LEU A 71 -7.93 6.35 1.12
C LEU A 71 -7.68 6.12 -0.38
N THR A 72 -7.10 4.97 -0.75
CA THR A 72 -6.90 4.56 -2.15
C THR A 72 -8.25 4.55 -2.89
N THR A 73 -9.25 3.85 -2.36
CA THR A 73 -10.61 3.78 -2.93
C THR A 73 -11.25 5.16 -2.98
N MET A 74 -11.17 5.95 -1.92
CA MET A 74 -11.73 7.32 -1.92
C MET A 74 -11.13 8.18 -3.03
N TYR A 75 -9.81 8.09 -3.26
CA TYR A 75 -9.16 8.86 -4.31
C TYR A 75 -9.45 8.33 -5.72
N ALA A 76 -9.62 7.03 -5.89
CA ALA A 76 -10.09 6.43 -7.13
C ALA A 76 -11.53 6.87 -7.44
N VAL A 77 -12.46 6.76 -6.49
CA VAL A 77 -13.86 7.18 -6.67
C VAL A 77 -13.99 8.70 -6.87
N GLY A 78 -13.16 9.49 -6.20
CA GLY A 78 -13.19 10.95 -6.31
C GLY A 78 -14.42 11.59 -5.66
N LYS A 79 -14.97 12.63 -6.28
CA LYS A 79 -15.97 13.52 -5.64
C LYS A 79 -17.25 12.80 -5.20
N GLN A 80 -17.66 11.75 -5.91
CA GLN A 80 -18.90 11.03 -5.59
C GLN A 80 -18.82 10.28 -4.26
N TRP A 81 -17.60 9.96 -3.78
CA TRP A 81 -17.38 9.29 -2.49
C TRP A 81 -18.10 9.98 -1.33
N LEU A 82 -18.11 11.32 -1.32
CA LEU A 82 -18.71 12.12 -0.25
C LEU A 82 -20.24 12.01 -0.18
N LYS A 83 -20.88 11.51 -1.24
CA LYS A 83 -22.34 11.32 -1.30
C LYS A 83 -22.76 9.89 -0.96
N MET A 84 -21.82 8.96 -0.91
CA MET A 84 -22.09 7.55 -0.64
C MET A 84 -22.35 7.32 0.86
N SER A 85 -23.22 6.37 1.16
CA SER A 85 -23.42 5.91 2.54
C SER A 85 -22.14 5.26 3.09
N PRO A 86 -21.94 5.22 4.42
CA PRO A 86 -20.80 4.51 5.01
C PRO A 86 -20.73 3.03 4.59
N GLN A 87 -21.88 2.38 4.42
CA GLN A 87 -21.96 1.00 3.95
C GLN A 87 -21.42 0.88 2.51
N MET A 88 -21.90 1.71 1.59
CA MET A 88 -21.43 1.70 0.19
C MET A 88 -19.93 2.01 0.08
N GLN A 89 -19.41 2.92 0.91
CA GLN A 89 -17.96 3.18 0.98
C GLN A 89 -17.17 1.94 1.39
N ASN A 90 -17.67 1.17 2.35
CA ASN A 90 -17.02 -0.08 2.79
C ASN A 90 -17.12 -1.15 1.70
N ASP A 91 -18.29 -1.33 1.09
CA ASP A 91 -18.53 -2.32 0.04
C ASP A 91 -17.64 -2.07 -1.18
N LEU A 92 -17.53 -0.81 -1.63
CA LEU A 92 -16.62 -0.43 -2.72
C LEU A 92 -15.16 -0.60 -2.33
N THR A 93 -14.79 -0.33 -1.08
CA THR A 93 -13.40 -0.56 -0.63
C THR A 93 -13.06 -2.03 -0.69
N GLU A 94 -13.92 -2.89 -0.16
CA GLU A 94 -13.71 -4.34 -0.16
C GLU A 94 -13.68 -4.90 -1.59
N ALA A 95 -14.64 -4.51 -2.43
CA ALA A 95 -14.67 -4.94 -3.83
C ALA A 95 -13.42 -4.48 -4.59
N PHE A 96 -12.96 -3.26 -4.34
CA PHE A 96 -11.74 -2.76 -4.98
C PHE A 96 -10.49 -3.50 -4.50
N ILE A 97 -10.37 -3.83 -3.21
CA ILE A 97 -9.27 -4.68 -2.70
C ILE A 97 -9.27 -6.04 -3.41
N GLN A 98 -10.44 -6.68 -3.55
CA GLN A 98 -10.55 -7.96 -4.25
C GLN A 98 -10.12 -7.84 -5.72
N LEU A 99 -10.52 -6.76 -6.40
CA LEU A 99 -10.08 -6.48 -7.77
C LEU A 99 -8.56 -6.38 -7.85
N LEU A 100 -7.93 -5.59 -6.98
CA LEU A 100 -6.47 -5.42 -6.95
C LEU A 100 -5.74 -6.74 -6.61
N GLU A 101 -6.31 -7.55 -5.71
CA GLU A 101 -5.78 -8.88 -5.36
C GLU A 101 -5.77 -9.81 -6.58
N ARG A 102 -6.87 -9.89 -7.35
CA ARG A 102 -6.93 -10.74 -8.55
C ARG A 102 -6.07 -10.19 -9.69
N THR A 103 -5.98 -8.87 -9.80
CA THR A 103 -5.25 -8.20 -10.90
C THR A 103 -3.74 -8.32 -10.71
N TYR A 104 -3.25 -8.17 -9.47
CA TYR A 104 -1.82 -8.13 -9.19
C TYR A 104 -1.32 -9.27 -8.32
N LEU A 105 -1.95 -9.56 -7.18
CA LEU A 105 -1.42 -10.54 -6.21
C LEU A 105 -1.53 -11.98 -6.72
N LYS A 106 -2.65 -12.40 -7.29
CA LYS A 106 -2.77 -13.77 -7.86
C LYS A 106 -1.88 -14.01 -9.08
N ARG A 107 -1.42 -12.94 -9.73
CA ARG A 107 -0.56 -12.97 -10.92
C ARG A 107 0.90 -12.68 -10.60
N ILE A 108 1.23 -12.38 -9.34
CA ILE A 108 2.62 -12.09 -8.96
C ILE A 108 3.42 -13.40 -9.01
N PRO A 109 4.56 -13.44 -9.72
CA PRO A 109 5.41 -14.61 -9.68
C PRO A 109 6.03 -14.78 -8.29
N ALA A 110 6.43 -16.01 -7.96
CA ALA A 110 7.28 -16.24 -6.80
C ALA A 110 8.55 -15.38 -6.89
N TYR A 111 9.09 -14.98 -5.74
CA TYR A 111 10.24 -14.09 -5.69
C TYR A 111 11.45 -14.72 -6.39
N GLY A 112 12.00 -14.01 -7.37
CA GLY A 112 13.08 -14.47 -8.24
C GLY A 112 14.44 -13.87 -7.91
N GLY A 113 14.56 -13.14 -6.78
CA GLY A 113 15.79 -12.42 -6.41
C GLY A 113 15.82 -10.97 -6.86
N GLN A 114 14.68 -10.36 -7.18
CA GLN A 114 14.60 -8.95 -7.58
C GLN A 114 15.10 -8.01 -6.47
N GLN A 115 16.01 -7.11 -6.78
CA GLN A 115 16.49 -6.12 -5.82
C GLN A 115 15.60 -4.88 -5.82
N VAL A 116 15.38 -4.29 -4.65
CA VAL A 116 14.70 -2.99 -4.52
C VAL A 116 15.72 -1.93 -4.11
N ASP A 117 15.99 -1.01 -5.02
CA ASP A 117 16.82 0.17 -4.79
C ASP A 117 15.97 1.33 -4.30
N TYR A 118 16.20 1.80 -3.08
CA TYR A 118 15.52 2.97 -2.51
C TYR A 118 16.32 4.23 -2.82
N LYS A 119 15.80 5.12 -3.67
CA LYS A 119 16.56 6.25 -4.22
C LYS A 119 16.49 7.49 -3.34
N GLN A 120 15.27 7.93 -3.01
CA GLN A 120 15.05 9.14 -2.22
C GLN A 120 13.64 9.14 -1.63
N GLU A 121 13.44 9.94 -0.58
CA GLU A 121 12.12 10.31 -0.08
C GLU A 121 11.94 11.83 -0.10
N LEU A 122 10.72 12.28 -0.38
CA LEU A 122 10.32 13.67 -0.33
C LEU A 122 9.16 13.80 0.65
N VAL A 123 9.35 14.56 1.74
CA VAL A 123 8.33 14.75 2.79
C VAL A 123 7.80 16.17 2.75
N SER A 124 6.47 16.32 2.71
CA SER A 124 5.77 17.60 2.73
C SER A 124 4.58 17.52 3.70
N GLY A 125 4.82 17.93 4.95
CA GLY A 125 3.82 17.88 6.02
C GLY A 125 3.36 16.44 6.28
N LYS A 126 2.06 16.17 6.08
CA LYS A 126 1.47 14.83 6.26
C LYS A 126 1.51 13.96 5.00
N LYS A 127 2.22 14.37 3.95
CA LYS A 127 2.38 13.60 2.71
C LYS A 127 3.85 13.31 2.46
N ALA A 128 4.13 12.16 1.86
CA ALA A 128 5.46 11.82 1.40
C ALA A 128 5.41 11.08 0.06
N LYS A 129 6.54 11.09 -0.63
CA LYS A 129 6.83 10.25 -1.80
C LYS A 129 8.11 9.47 -1.53
N VAL A 130 8.13 8.19 -1.85
CA VAL A 130 9.34 7.35 -1.79
C VAL A 130 9.56 6.80 -3.20
N PHE A 131 10.73 7.07 -3.75
CA PHE A 131 11.11 6.64 -5.09
C PHE A 131 12.01 5.42 -5.00
N THR A 132 11.64 4.36 -5.70
CA THR A 132 12.39 3.11 -5.77
C THR A 132 12.59 2.66 -7.21
N GLU A 133 13.59 1.80 -7.43
CA GLU A 133 13.76 1.02 -8.64
C GLU A 133 13.74 -0.46 -8.26
N ILE A 134 12.86 -1.25 -8.88
CA ILE A 134 12.88 -2.70 -8.79
C ILE A 134 13.77 -3.20 -9.94
N ILE A 135 14.83 -3.93 -9.60
CA ILE A 135 15.81 -4.46 -10.54
C ILE A 135 15.55 -5.97 -10.68
N ASP A 136 15.13 -6.38 -11.87
CA ASP A 136 14.96 -7.78 -12.25
C ASP A 136 15.88 -8.06 -13.45
N LYS A 137 17.04 -8.68 -13.17
CA LYS A 137 18.12 -8.89 -14.14
C LYS A 137 18.51 -7.55 -14.79
N ASP A 138 18.33 -7.41 -16.10
CA ASP A 138 18.65 -6.19 -16.85
C ASP A 138 17.49 -5.18 -16.89
N LYS A 139 16.31 -5.54 -16.38
CA LYS A 139 15.13 -4.68 -16.36
C LYS A 139 15.08 -3.87 -15.07
N LYS A 140 14.90 -2.56 -15.20
CA LYS A 140 14.61 -1.66 -14.09
C LYS A 140 13.17 -1.17 -14.20
N ILE A 141 12.45 -1.23 -13.09
CA ILE A 141 11.07 -0.75 -12.99
C ILE A 141 11.04 0.37 -11.95
N SER A 142 10.71 1.58 -12.39
CA SER A 142 10.57 2.74 -11.52
C SER A 142 9.25 2.67 -10.76
N VAL A 143 9.30 2.79 -9.43
CA VAL A 143 8.11 2.79 -8.58
C VAL A 143 8.15 4.00 -7.63
N GLU A 144 7.14 4.84 -7.66
CA GLU A 144 6.90 5.91 -6.68
C GLU A 144 5.75 5.47 -5.76
N PHE A 145 6.04 5.35 -4.46
CA PHE A 145 5.03 5.18 -3.42
C PHE A 145 4.61 6.54 -2.90
N ARG A 146 3.30 6.80 -2.83
CA ARG A 146 2.76 8.02 -2.22
C ARG A 146 2.13 7.67 -0.88
N LEU A 147 2.59 8.34 0.17
CA LEU A 147 2.24 8.03 1.55
C LEU A 147 1.55 9.20 2.25
N ARG A 148 0.66 8.86 3.17
CA ARG A 148 0.03 9.78 4.12
C ARG A 148 0.47 9.43 5.54
N ASN A 149 0.80 10.46 6.31
CA ASN A 149 0.98 10.35 7.75
C ASN A 149 -0.39 10.38 8.45
N THR A 150 -0.72 9.30 9.15
CA THR A 150 -1.97 9.15 9.93
C THR A 150 -1.89 9.74 11.34
N GLY A 151 -0.74 10.30 11.73
CA GLY A 151 -0.39 10.68 13.09
C GLY A 151 0.23 9.55 13.91
N LYS A 152 0.06 8.30 13.47
CA LYS A 152 0.68 7.11 14.09
C LYS A 152 1.77 6.49 13.21
N GLN A 153 1.50 6.41 11.91
CA GLN A 153 2.38 5.79 10.92
C GLN A 153 2.15 6.36 9.53
N TRP A 154 3.11 6.13 8.64
CA TRP A 154 2.96 6.35 7.20
C TRP A 154 2.21 5.19 6.57
N MET A 155 1.23 5.52 5.73
CA MET A 155 0.45 4.55 4.96
C MET A 155 0.48 4.92 3.49
N ILE A 156 0.75 3.94 2.64
CA ILE A 156 0.71 4.09 1.17
C ILE A 156 -0.76 4.25 0.75
N TYR A 157 -1.04 5.20 -0.13
CA TYR A 157 -2.39 5.39 -0.70
C TYR A 157 -2.40 5.37 -2.23
N ASP A 158 -1.23 5.37 -2.86
CA ASP A 158 -1.08 5.28 -4.31
C ASP A 158 0.31 4.72 -4.65
N VAL A 159 0.37 3.95 -5.71
CA VAL A 159 1.59 3.38 -6.28
C VAL A 159 1.63 3.82 -7.73
N VAL A 160 2.76 4.39 -8.13
CA VAL A 160 3.01 4.84 -9.50
C VAL A 160 4.13 3.98 -10.07
N ALA A 161 3.80 3.09 -10.99
CA ALA A 161 4.77 2.24 -11.67
C ALA A 161 4.96 2.72 -13.10
N GLU A 162 6.21 2.90 -13.55
CA GLU A 162 6.53 3.39 -14.90
C GLU A 162 5.74 4.67 -15.27
N GLY A 163 5.54 5.56 -14.30
CA GLY A 163 4.81 6.82 -14.47
C GLY A 163 3.27 6.69 -14.43
N VAL A 164 2.73 5.48 -14.36
CA VAL A 164 1.28 5.22 -14.30
C VAL A 164 0.82 5.04 -12.85
N SER A 165 -0.01 5.98 -12.38
CA SER A 165 -0.61 5.94 -11.04
C SER A 165 -1.82 5.00 -11.03
N LEU A 166 -1.80 4.02 -10.12
CA LEU A 166 -2.92 3.11 -9.90
C LEU A 166 -4.21 3.87 -9.58
N VAL A 167 -4.13 4.82 -8.64
CA VAL A 167 -5.30 5.64 -8.25
C VAL A 167 -5.82 6.46 -9.42
N SER A 168 -4.93 7.08 -10.21
CA SER A 168 -5.35 7.95 -11.32
C SER A 168 -5.95 7.14 -12.48
N ASN A 169 -5.42 5.94 -12.71
CA ASN A 169 -5.95 5.01 -13.70
C ASN A 169 -7.40 4.61 -13.36
N TYR A 170 -7.61 4.02 -12.17
CA TYR A 170 -8.95 3.63 -11.74
C TYR A 170 -9.89 4.83 -11.58
N ARG A 171 -9.39 6.01 -11.20
CA ARG A 171 -10.21 7.22 -11.17
C ARG A 171 -10.81 7.58 -12.51
N THR A 172 -10.05 7.41 -13.59
CA THR A 172 -10.55 7.69 -14.94
C THR A 172 -11.70 6.75 -15.28
N GLN A 173 -11.55 5.46 -14.99
CA GLN A 173 -12.55 4.44 -15.26
C GLN A 173 -13.79 4.61 -14.38
N PHE A 174 -13.61 4.78 -13.07
CA PHE A 174 -14.72 4.97 -12.13
C PHE A 174 -15.49 6.25 -12.43
N ALA A 175 -14.82 7.32 -12.87
CA ALA A 175 -15.49 8.56 -13.25
C ALA A 175 -16.36 8.40 -14.50
N GLN A 176 -15.99 7.53 -15.44
CA GLN A 176 -16.84 7.20 -16.60
C GLN A 176 -18.11 6.49 -16.14
N ILE A 177 -17.97 5.45 -15.31
CA ILE A 177 -19.10 4.68 -14.78
C ILE A 177 -20.02 5.56 -13.92
N LEU A 178 -19.46 6.35 -13.01
CA LEU A 178 -20.21 7.22 -12.10
C LEU A 178 -20.72 8.52 -12.76
N GLY A 179 -20.32 8.78 -14.02
CA GLY A 179 -20.83 9.90 -14.81
C GLY A 179 -22.27 9.66 -15.25
N ASP A 180 -22.53 8.44 -15.71
CA ASP A 180 -23.81 8.02 -16.28
C ASP A 180 -24.58 7.02 -15.38
N GLY A 181 -23.94 6.55 -14.31
CA GLY A 181 -24.49 5.53 -13.41
C GLY A 181 -24.40 5.87 -11.92
N THR A 182 -24.61 4.86 -11.10
CA THR A 182 -24.71 4.93 -9.64
C THR A 182 -23.51 4.26 -8.95
N PRO A 183 -23.29 4.52 -7.65
CA PRO A 183 -22.35 3.74 -6.83
C PRO A 183 -22.60 2.23 -6.90
N GLU A 184 -23.86 1.82 -6.94
CA GLU A 184 -24.30 0.43 -7.06
C GLU A 184 -23.86 -0.18 -8.40
N ASP A 185 -23.96 0.58 -9.49
CA ASP A 185 -23.48 0.14 -10.82
C ASP A 185 -21.96 -0.07 -10.81
N LEU A 186 -21.21 0.86 -10.19
CA LEU A 186 -19.76 0.71 -10.04
C LEU A 186 -19.41 -0.54 -9.22
N LEU A 187 -20.08 -0.74 -8.08
CA LEU A 187 -19.85 -1.90 -7.23
C LEU A 187 -20.09 -3.21 -8.00
N LYS A 188 -21.22 -3.27 -8.73
CA LYS A 188 -21.58 -4.42 -9.55
C LYS A 188 -20.53 -4.70 -10.63
N LEU A 189 -20.07 -3.68 -11.36
CA LEU A 189 -19.06 -3.85 -12.41
C LEU A 189 -17.71 -4.33 -11.84
N ILE A 190 -17.31 -3.85 -10.67
CA ILE A 190 -16.11 -4.35 -9.98
C ILE A 190 -16.28 -5.84 -9.62
N GLN A 191 -17.42 -6.22 -9.05
CA GLN A 191 -17.70 -7.61 -8.67
C GLN A 191 -17.73 -8.55 -9.88
N GLU A 192 -18.40 -8.15 -10.96
CA GLU A 192 -18.42 -8.91 -12.22
C GLU A 192 -17.00 -9.06 -12.82
N ARG A 193 -16.15 -8.04 -12.67
CA ARG A 193 -14.75 -8.11 -13.10
C ARG A 193 -13.96 -9.11 -12.26
N VAL A 194 -14.15 -9.12 -10.94
CA VAL A 194 -13.53 -10.11 -10.03
C VAL A 194 -13.95 -11.52 -10.42
N GLU A 195 -15.24 -11.76 -10.69
CA GLU A 195 -15.72 -13.08 -11.13
C GLU A 195 -15.10 -13.53 -12.46
N LYS A 196 -14.97 -12.62 -13.44
CA LYS A 196 -14.31 -12.92 -14.73
C LYS A 196 -12.83 -13.27 -14.54
N LEU A 197 -12.14 -12.56 -13.64
CA LEU A 197 -10.75 -12.85 -13.30
C LEU A 197 -10.60 -14.22 -12.63
N ASP A 198 -11.50 -14.57 -11.71
CA ASP A 198 -11.48 -15.89 -11.04
C ASP A 198 -11.79 -17.04 -12.01
N LYS A 199 -12.57 -16.80 -13.07
CA LYS A 199 -12.81 -17.78 -14.15
C LYS A 199 -11.70 -17.83 -15.21
N GLY A 200 -10.72 -16.93 -15.15
CA GLY A 200 -9.68 -16.78 -16.19
C GLY A 200 -10.21 -16.27 -17.54
N GLU A 201 -11.43 -15.73 -17.57
CA GLU A 201 -12.08 -15.20 -18.77
C GLU A 201 -11.59 -13.80 -19.13
N ASP A 202 -10.88 -13.16 -18.21
CA ASP A 202 -10.22 -11.89 -18.43
C ASP A 202 -8.77 -12.05 -18.91
N THR A 203 -8.61 -11.96 -20.23
CA THR A 203 -7.31 -12.04 -20.92
C THR A 203 -6.61 -10.69 -21.07
N THR A 204 -7.22 -9.59 -20.62
CA THR A 204 -6.58 -8.28 -20.73
C THR A 204 -5.49 -8.12 -19.65
N PRO A 205 -4.24 -7.80 -20.05
CA PRO A 205 -3.18 -7.42 -19.10
C PRO A 205 -3.40 -6.04 -18.46
N ASP A 206 -4.48 -5.37 -18.84
CA ASP A 206 -4.77 -3.98 -18.54
C ASP A 206 -5.85 -3.88 -17.47
N ASP A 207 -5.64 -2.99 -16.51
CA ASP A 207 -6.45 -2.70 -15.33
C ASP A 207 -7.84 -2.10 -15.66
N ASN A 208 -8.27 -2.18 -16.92
CA ASN A 208 -9.46 -1.53 -17.46
C ASN A 208 -10.74 -2.34 -17.15
N ILE A 209 -11.61 -1.77 -16.34
CA ILE A 209 -13.00 -2.18 -16.15
C ILE A 209 -13.78 -1.72 -17.39
N LYS A 210 -13.98 -2.62 -18.34
CA LYS A 210 -14.89 -2.37 -19.47
C LYS A 210 -16.33 -2.61 -19.00
N GLY A 211 -17.20 -1.63 -19.26
CA GLY A 211 -18.65 -1.80 -19.21
C GLY A 211 -19.17 -2.68 -20.34
#